data_AF-A0A212K2N7-F1
#
_entry.id   AF-A0A212K2N7-F1
#
_cell.length_a   1.000
_cell.length_b   1.000
_cell.length_c   1.000
_cell.angle_alpha   90.00
_cell.angle_beta   90.00
_cell.angle_gamma   90.00
#
_symmetry.space_group_name_H-M   'P 1'
#
loop_
_entity.id
_entity.type
_entity.pdbx_description
1 polymer ?
#
loop_
_entity_poly.entity_id
_entity_poly.type
_entity_poly.pdbx_seq_one_letter_code
_entity_poly.pdbx_strand_id
1 'polypeptide(L)'
;MPMKRFYIIIISCLILLPVNIYAQGGKKEKVSKDIFGNTIIEDEDGSKTTIKKDIFGNTVIEDNKGNKKTIKKDIFGNTVIEDNKGNKETIKEDIHGNTVIEDNKGNKKRVKEDIFGNTIIEDNKGNKTTIRENIFGDKVIEDNKGYKKTIKKDVFGNTIIEDNKGNKTTIEEDVFGDKVIEDNKGNKTKIGKDIFYNMIVETNRRKVKIGRDIFGYLQYEENNRRKAYLKKDIFDAWIFTDDNNNEIKYSMEFWEDIQRDFRGDEEETFFWLMDMCHGLTDYKEEYKVDIFGHLQFSNNKNERASLSKNIFDEMVYEDTKGSKMIYPQNFWNKMRKHSSDKKIFMDLIQRYLFE
;
A
#
# COMPACT_ATOMS: atom_id res chain seq x y z
N MET A 1 -5.33 29.34 27.02
CA MET A 1 -4.57 28.07 27.01
C MET A 1 -4.49 27.53 25.57
N PRO A 2 -3.50 27.96 24.76
CA PRO A 2 -3.34 27.50 23.37
C PRO A 2 -2.32 26.36 23.22
N MET A 3 -1.57 26.00 24.28
CA MET A 3 -0.46 25.04 24.20
C MET A 3 -0.86 23.59 23.89
N LYS A 4 -2.12 23.18 24.14
CA LYS A 4 -2.57 21.81 23.85
C LYS A 4 -2.78 21.52 22.36
N ARG A 5 -2.99 22.53 21.51
CA ARG A 5 -3.29 22.34 20.07
C ARG A 5 -2.02 22.16 19.22
N PHE A 6 -0.92 22.84 19.57
CA PHE A 6 0.36 22.70 18.85
C PHE A 6 1.08 21.38 19.15
N TYR A 7 0.98 20.90 20.39
CA TYR A 7 1.49 19.58 20.77
C TYR A 7 0.85 18.47 19.94
N ILE A 8 -0.47 18.57 19.66
CA ILE A 8 -1.22 17.56 18.91
C ILE A 8 -0.86 17.54 17.41
N ILE A 9 -0.59 18.67 16.76
CA ILE A 9 -0.34 18.73 15.31
C ILE A 9 1.06 18.18 14.92
N ILE A 10 2.07 18.39 15.76
CA ILE A 10 3.45 17.95 15.48
C ILE A 10 3.70 16.55 16.03
N ILE A 11 3.09 16.20 17.18
CA ILE A 11 3.04 14.80 17.64
C ILE A 11 2.16 13.96 16.73
N SER A 12 1.08 14.50 16.14
CA SER A 12 0.37 13.78 15.10
C SER A 12 1.27 13.58 13.88
N CYS A 13 2.11 14.53 13.46
CA CYS A 13 3.00 14.30 12.32
C CYS A 13 4.22 13.39 12.61
N LEU A 14 4.69 13.27 13.86
CA LEU A 14 5.91 12.51 14.21
C LEU A 14 5.67 11.23 15.03
N ILE A 15 4.58 11.14 15.80
CA ILE A 15 4.11 9.90 16.47
C ILE A 15 3.05 9.17 15.63
N LEU A 16 2.43 9.82 14.63
CA LEU A 16 1.70 9.08 13.60
C LEU A 16 2.61 8.65 12.43
N LEU A 17 3.95 8.66 12.47
CA LEU A 17 4.68 7.95 11.39
C LEU A 17 4.51 6.41 11.39
N PRO A 18 4.03 5.75 12.47
CA PRO A 18 3.46 4.41 12.39
C PRO A 18 1.93 4.40 12.25
N VAL A 19 1.23 5.53 12.46
CA VAL A 19 -0.26 5.59 12.51
C VAL A 19 -0.88 6.37 11.35
N ASN A 20 -0.14 7.17 10.58
CA ASN A 20 -0.56 7.81 9.33
C ASN A 20 -0.27 6.92 8.12
N ILE A 21 0.13 5.67 8.36
CA ILE A 21 -0.20 4.58 7.43
C ILE A 21 -1.75 4.41 7.38
N TYR A 22 -2.50 4.84 8.40
CA TYR A 22 -3.97 4.67 8.47
C TYR A 22 -4.83 5.65 7.66
N ALA A 23 -4.28 6.51 6.80
CA ALA A 23 -5.10 7.47 6.03
C ALA A 23 -4.91 7.45 4.51
N GLN A 24 -4.11 6.53 3.96
CA GLN A 24 -4.08 6.28 2.52
C GLN A 24 -4.24 4.79 2.22
N GLY A 25 -5.47 4.42 1.84
CA GLY A 25 -5.79 3.14 1.21
C GLY A 25 -6.06 2.01 2.21
N GLY A 26 -7.34 1.65 2.34
CA GLY A 26 -7.95 0.33 2.61
C GLY A 26 -7.27 -0.86 3.33
N LYS A 27 -6.00 -0.81 3.76
CA LYS A 27 -5.30 -1.96 4.35
C LYS A 27 -5.79 -2.20 5.77
N LYS A 28 -6.26 -3.41 6.09
CA LYS A 28 -6.54 -3.78 7.48
C LYS A 28 -5.21 -4.16 8.13
N GLU A 29 -4.98 -3.70 9.34
CA GLU A 29 -3.79 -4.07 10.13
C GLU A 29 -4.26 -4.72 11.42
N LYS A 30 -3.64 -5.84 11.79
CA LYS A 30 -3.92 -6.53 13.05
C LYS A 30 -3.05 -5.95 14.13
N VAL A 31 -3.68 -5.24 15.06
CA VAL A 31 -3.02 -4.75 16.28
C VAL A 31 -3.20 -5.77 17.39
N SER A 32 -2.10 -6.24 17.96
CA SER A 32 -2.10 -7.21 19.06
C SER A 32 -1.06 -6.87 20.13
N LYS A 33 -1.09 -7.62 21.23
CA LYS A 33 -0.08 -7.58 22.28
C LYS A 33 0.72 -8.88 22.28
N ASP A 34 2.04 -8.79 22.40
CA ASP A 34 2.86 -9.98 22.65
C ASP A 34 2.80 -10.43 24.11
N ILE A 35 3.47 -11.54 24.44
CA ILE A 35 3.53 -12.09 25.80
C ILE A 35 4.18 -11.14 26.83
N PHE A 36 4.90 -10.12 26.35
CA PHE A 36 5.55 -9.09 27.17
C PHE A 36 4.74 -7.77 27.22
N GLY A 37 3.56 -7.72 26.59
CA GLY A 37 2.70 -6.54 26.54
C GLY A 37 3.12 -5.48 25.51
N ASN A 38 4.08 -5.78 24.63
CA ASN A 38 4.48 -4.91 23.53
C ASN A 38 3.38 -4.87 22.46
N THR A 39 3.20 -3.73 21.80
CA THR A 39 2.25 -3.62 20.69
C THR A 39 2.88 -4.19 19.43
N ILE A 40 2.22 -5.15 18.81
CA ILE A 40 2.57 -5.68 17.50
C ILE A 40 1.55 -5.19 16.50
N ILE A 41 2.02 -4.48 15.49
CA ILE A 41 1.24 -4.13 14.31
C ILE A 41 1.71 -5.07 13.22
N GLU A 42 0.82 -5.95 12.80
CA GLU A 42 1.03 -6.86 11.69
C GLU A 42 0.16 -6.38 10.55
N ASP A 43 0.80 -6.00 9.46
CA ASP A 43 0.08 -5.80 8.22
C ASP A 43 -0.28 -7.16 7.60
N GLU A 44 -1.20 -7.17 6.65
CA GLU A 44 -1.66 -8.43 6.07
C GLU A 44 -0.54 -9.20 5.32
N ASP A 45 0.65 -8.62 5.04
CA ASP A 45 1.86 -9.27 4.43
C ASP A 45 2.69 -10.04 5.46
N GLY A 46 2.30 -9.99 6.73
CA GLY A 46 3.14 -10.47 7.81
C GLY A 46 4.35 -9.58 8.09
N SER A 47 4.39 -8.34 7.54
CA SER A 47 5.34 -7.34 8.01
C SER A 47 4.94 -6.90 9.40
N LYS A 48 5.82 -7.16 10.36
CA LYS A 48 5.58 -6.89 11.77
C LYS A 48 6.38 -5.67 12.20
N THR A 49 5.67 -4.71 12.78
CA THR A 49 6.26 -3.63 13.54
C THR A 49 6.00 -3.88 15.01
N THR A 50 7.08 -4.00 15.79
CA THR A 50 7.03 -4.10 17.24
C THR A 50 7.25 -2.73 17.84
N ILE A 51 6.33 -2.30 18.71
CA ILE A 51 6.45 -1.09 19.52
C ILE A 51 6.59 -1.52 20.98
N LYS A 52 7.77 -1.28 21.54
CA LYS A 52 8.15 -1.69 22.90
C LYS A 52 8.78 -0.56 23.68
N LYS A 53 8.91 -0.75 25.00
CA LYS A 53 9.78 0.07 25.85
C LYS A 53 11.13 -0.61 26.02
N ASP A 54 12.23 0.13 25.91
CA ASP A 54 13.54 -0.39 26.30
C ASP A 54 13.73 -0.34 27.83
N ILE A 55 14.89 -0.81 28.30
CA ILE A 55 15.23 -0.84 29.73
C ILE A 55 15.30 0.56 30.38
N PHE A 56 15.37 1.61 29.57
CA PHE A 56 15.40 3.01 30.01
C PHE A 56 14.02 3.69 29.86
N GLY A 57 12.99 2.95 29.44
CA GLY A 57 11.64 3.48 29.21
C GLY A 57 11.46 4.24 27.89
N ASN A 58 12.44 4.22 26.99
CA ASN A 58 12.33 4.81 25.66
C ASN A 58 11.43 3.96 24.77
N THR A 59 10.70 4.60 23.85
CA THR A 59 9.91 3.85 22.87
C THR A 59 10.82 3.38 21.75
N VAL A 60 10.80 2.08 21.49
CA VAL A 60 11.51 1.45 20.37
C VAL A 60 10.48 0.92 19.39
N ILE A 61 10.64 1.30 18.13
CA ILE A 61 9.86 0.82 16.99
C ILE A 61 10.81 0.04 16.09
N GLU A 62 10.52 -1.23 15.87
CA GLU A 62 11.39 -2.16 15.15
C GLU A 62 10.57 -2.99 14.18
N ASP A 63 10.96 -2.98 12.90
CA ASP A 63 10.34 -3.85 11.90
C ASP A 63 11.04 -5.22 11.84
N ASN A 64 10.37 -6.19 11.21
CA ASN A 64 10.91 -7.54 11.01
C ASN A 64 12.13 -7.60 10.05
N LYS A 65 12.49 -6.49 9.40
CA LYS A 65 13.68 -6.35 8.54
C LYS A 65 14.87 -5.75 9.30
N GLY A 66 14.71 -5.45 10.59
CA GLY A 66 15.75 -4.92 11.46
C GLY A 66 15.94 -3.40 11.38
N ASN A 67 15.05 -2.66 10.70
CA ASN A 67 15.02 -1.21 10.80
C ASN A 67 14.44 -0.82 12.15
N LYS A 68 15.17 0.02 12.87
CA LYS A 68 14.82 0.42 14.24
C LYS A 68 14.84 1.92 14.36
N LYS A 69 13.81 2.46 15.01
CA LYS A 69 13.75 3.84 15.49
C LYS A 69 13.59 3.84 17.00
N THR A 70 14.37 4.68 17.67
CA THR A 70 14.28 4.92 19.11
C THR A 70 13.79 6.34 19.35
N ILE A 71 12.73 6.46 20.13
CA ILE A 71 12.16 7.74 20.57
C ILE A 71 12.45 7.87 22.06
N LYS A 72 13.30 8.83 22.40
CA LYS A 72 13.77 9.08 23.77
C LYS A 72 13.66 10.55 24.14
N LYS A 73 13.78 10.84 25.42
CA LYS A 73 14.05 12.20 25.90
C LYS A 73 15.56 12.40 26.05
N ASP A 74 16.08 13.53 25.62
CA ASP A 74 17.46 13.93 25.94
C ASP A 74 17.56 14.49 27.36
N ILE A 75 18.77 14.86 27.78
CA ILE A 75 19.04 15.42 29.12
C ILE A 75 18.30 16.75 29.39
N PHE A 76 17.80 17.40 28.33
CA PHE A 76 17.06 18.65 28.41
C PHE A 76 15.54 18.44 28.28
N GLY A 77 15.08 17.19 28.17
CA GLY A 77 13.67 16.84 28.00
C GLY A 77 13.15 16.99 26.56
N ASN A 78 14.02 17.21 25.58
CA ASN A 78 13.63 17.26 24.16
C ASN A 78 13.36 15.85 23.64
N THR A 79 12.43 15.72 22.69
CA THR A 79 12.19 14.43 22.04
C THR A 79 13.25 14.20 20.96
N VAL A 80 13.95 13.08 21.06
CA VAL A 80 14.94 12.63 20.08
C VAL A 80 14.42 11.38 19.39
N ILE A 81 14.41 11.40 18.06
CA ILE A 81 14.12 10.24 17.22
C ILE A 81 15.41 9.88 16.49
N GLU A 82 15.86 8.64 16.67
CA GLU A 82 17.13 8.16 16.12
C GLU A 82 16.92 6.80 15.45
N ASP A 83 17.38 6.67 14.21
CA ASP A 83 17.38 5.39 13.50
C ASP A 83 18.68 4.59 13.71
N ASN A 84 18.66 3.32 13.35
CA ASN A 84 19.84 2.44 13.41
C ASN A 84 20.97 2.80 12.43
N LYS A 85 20.77 3.78 11.54
CA LYS A 85 21.78 4.32 10.61
C LYS A 85 22.42 5.61 11.12
N GLY A 86 22.03 6.08 12.31
CA GLY A 86 22.54 7.29 12.95
C GLY A 86 21.89 8.59 12.45
N ASN A 87 20.81 8.51 11.68
CA ASN A 87 20.00 9.70 11.40
C ASN A 87 19.21 10.07 12.65
N LYS A 88 19.28 11.34 13.02
CA LYS A 88 18.67 11.85 14.25
C LYS A 88 17.88 13.12 13.96
N GLU A 89 16.66 13.15 14.48
CA GLU A 89 15.83 14.36 14.56
C GLU A 89 15.60 14.70 16.04
N THR A 90 15.71 15.98 16.35
CA THR A 90 15.42 16.52 17.68
C THR A 90 14.26 17.49 17.59
N ILE A 91 13.23 17.24 18.38
CA ILE A 91 12.05 18.09 18.53
C ILE A 91 12.15 18.76 19.90
N LYS A 92 12.26 20.08 19.90
CA LYS A 92 12.43 20.90 21.10
C LYS A 92 11.56 22.14 21.04
N GLU A 93 11.33 22.75 22.19
CA GLU A 93 10.82 24.12 22.26
C GLU A 93 12.00 25.09 22.30
N ASP A 94 11.92 26.19 21.54
CA ASP A 94 12.87 27.29 21.67
C ASP A 94 12.54 28.18 22.87
N ILE A 95 13.38 29.19 23.14
CA ILE A 95 13.20 30.13 24.25
C ILE A 95 11.89 30.95 24.18
N HIS A 96 11.21 30.95 23.04
CA HIS A 96 9.93 31.62 22.84
C HIS A 96 8.76 30.63 22.82
N GLY A 97 8.98 29.35 23.13
CA GLY A 97 7.97 28.30 23.13
C GLY A 97 7.61 27.77 21.73
N ASN A 98 8.37 28.10 20.69
CA ASN A 98 8.11 27.58 19.34
C ASN A 98 8.66 26.16 19.21
N THR A 99 7.96 25.31 18.46
CA THR A 99 8.49 23.99 18.16
C THR A 99 9.57 24.07 17.09
N VAL A 100 10.73 23.49 17.37
CA VAL A 100 11.87 23.37 16.45
C VAL A 100 12.15 21.89 16.22
N ILE A 101 12.19 21.51 14.95
CA ILE A 101 12.61 20.19 14.47
C ILE A 101 13.96 20.39 13.78
N GLU A 102 14.99 19.72 14.27
CA GLU A 102 16.37 19.82 13.79
C GLU A 102 16.93 18.44 13.49
N ASP A 103 17.46 18.25 12.28
CA ASP A 103 18.20 17.02 11.94
C ASP A 103 19.69 17.13 12.31
N ASN A 104 20.39 15.99 12.30
CA ASN A 104 21.83 15.91 12.55
C ASN A 104 22.70 16.58 11.47
N LYS A 105 22.12 17.04 10.35
CA LYS A 105 22.79 17.80 9.28
C LYS A 105 22.58 19.31 9.43
N GLY A 106 21.86 19.75 10.47
CA GLY A 106 21.59 21.15 10.76
C GLY A 106 20.42 21.76 9.98
N ASN A 107 19.63 20.96 9.24
CA ASN A 107 18.38 21.43 8.68
C ASN A 107 17.36 21.64 9.80
N LYS A 108 16.69 22.80 9.79
CA LYS A 108 15.74 23.18 10.83
C LYS A 108 14.42 23.56 10.22
N LYS A 109 13.34 23.11 10.87
CA LYS A 109 11.99 23.65 10.68
C LYS A 109 11.50 24.19 12.01
N ARG A 110 10.96 25.40 11.98
CA ARG A 110 10.30 26.03 13.12
C ARG A 110 8.82 26.14 12.83
N VAL A 111 8.01 25.74 13.79
CA VAL A 111 6.57 25.97 13.80
C VAL A 111 6.26 26.93 14.94
N LYS A 112 5.68 28.08 14.60
CA LYS A 112 5.33 29.13 15.56
C LYS A 112 3.93 29.67 15.27
N GLU A 113 3.35 30.32 16.26
CA GLU A 113 2.16 31.14 16.07
C GLU A 113 2.62 32.60 15.91
N ASP A 114 2.06 33.33 14.94
CA ASP A 114 2.30 34.78 14.85
C ASP A 114 1.37 35.55 15.81
N ILE A 115 1.53 36.89 15.85
CA ILE A 115 0.72 37.75 16.72
C ILE A 115 -0.79 37.73 16.41
N PHE A 116 -1.18 37.20 15.26
CA PHE A 116 -2.57 37.10 14.82
C PHE A 116 -3.14 35.69 15.01
N GLY A 117 -2.37 34.77 15.58
CA GLY A 117 -2.80 33.38 15.76
C GLY A 117 -2.54 32.47 14.55
N ASN A 118 -1.82 32.95 13.53
CA ASN A 118 -1.56 32.14 12.34
C ASN A 118 -0.43 31.16 12.59
N THR A 119 -0.54 29.95 12.05
CA THR A 119 0.55 28.99 12.09
C THR A 119 1.59 29.32 11.01
N ILE A 120 2.82 29.54 11.44
CA ILE A 120 3.97 29.80 10.58
C ILE A 120 4.90 28.59 10.63
N ILE A 121 5.21 28.04 9.47
CA ILE A 121 6.21 26.99 9.27
C ILE A 121 7.36 27.60 8.48
N GLU A 122 8.57 27.59 9.04
CA GLU A 122 9.73 28.25 8.45
C GLU A 122 10.95 27.34 8.51
N ASP A 123 11.69 27.23 7.40
CA ASP A 123 12.96 26.52 7.38
C ASP A 123 14.17 27.46 7.54
N ASN A 124 15.35 26.89 7.81
CA ASN A 124 16.60 27.66 7.91
C ASN A 124 17.10 28.24 6.57
N LYS A 125 16.44 27.96 5.45
CA LYS A 125 16.71 28.55 4.13
C LYS A 125 15.80 29.74 3.83
N GLY A 126 14.93 30.10 4.78
CA GLY A 126 13.99 31.20 4.65
C GLY A 126 12.74 30.86 3.84
N ASN A 127 12.46 29.58 3.52
CA ASN A 127 11.15 29.22 3.00
C ASN A 127 10.15 29.26 4.15
N LYS A 128 9.02 29.95 3.94
CA LYS A 128 8.00 30.17 4.96
C LYS A 128 6.63 29.85 4.39
N THR A 129 5.83 29.12 5.14
CA THR A 129 4.42 28.87 4.87
C THR A 129 3.59 29.38 6.04
N THR A 130 2.54 30.13 5.72
CA THR A 130 1.56 30.66 6.65
C THR A 130 0.26 29.91 6.43
N ILE A 131 -0.32 29.38 7.52
CA ILE A 131 -1.63 28.76 7.53
C ILE A 131 -2.51 29.59 8.47
N ARG A 132 -3.63 30.07 7.94
CA ARG A 132 -4.53 30.97 8.64
C ARG A 132 -5.97 30.74 8.25
N GLU A 133 -6.89 31.26 9.05
CA GLU A 133 -8.27 31.49 8.63
C GLU A 133 -8.40 32.92 8.12
N ASN A 134 -9.10 33.14 7.00
CA ASN A 134 -9.40 34.49 6.54
C ASN A 134 -10.63 35.04 7.29
N ILE A 135 -11.04 36.27 6.96
CA ILE A 135 -12.21 36.93 7.56
C ILE A 135 -13.54 36.20 7.33
N PHE A 136 -13.59 35.26 6.37
CA PHE A 136 -14.74 34.44 6.05
C PHE A 136 -14.68 33.06 6.72
N GLY A 137 -13.64 32.76 7.49
CA GLY A 137 -13.40 31.45 8.09
C GLY A 137 -12.78 30.43 7.13
N ASP A 138 -12.36 30.83 5.93
CA ASP A 138 -11.73 29.92 4.98
C ASP A 138 -10.28 29.66 5.37
N LYS A 139 -9.83 28.42 5.19
CA LYS A 139 -8.44 28.06 5.42
C LYS A 139 -7.58 28.54 4.25
N VAL A 140 -6.58 29.37 4.54
CA VAL A 140 -5.61 29.88 3.59
C VAL A 140 -4.23 29.34 3.91
N ILE A 141 -3.55 28.83 2.89
CA ILE A 141 -2.17 28.36 2.94
C ILE A 141 -1.38 29.21 1.93
N GLU A 142 -0.36 29.91 2.42
CA GLU A 142 0.38 30.89 1.62
C GLU A 142 1.88 30.75 1.88
N ASP A 143 2.68 30.62 0.82
CA ASP A 143 4.14 30.63 0.93
C ASP A 143 4.73 32.03 0.71
N ASN A 144 5.99 32.22 1.09
CA ASN A 144 6.69 33.48 0.91
C ASN A 144 7.17 33.75 -0.53
N LYS A 145 6.85 32.85 -1.48
CA LYS A 145 7.06 33.05 -2.93
C LYS A 145 5.77 33.51 -3.61
N GLY A 146 4.71 33.73 -2.84
CA GLY A 146 3.42 34.22 -3.32
C GLY A 146 2.50 33.13 -3.84
N TYR A 147 2.78 31.84 -3.66
CA TYR A 147 1.79 30.80 -3.90
C TYR A 147 0.76 30.81 -2.76
N LYS A 148 -0.52 30.86 -3.12
CA LYS A 148 -1.62 30.89 -2.17
C LYS A 148 -2.70 29.91 -2.59
N LYS A 149 -3.16 29.11 -1.63
CA LYS A 149 -4.29 28.19 -1.76
C LYS A 149 -5.33 28.49 -0.71
N THR A 150 -6.60 28.53 -1.10
CA THR A 150 -7.74 28.74 -0.22
C THR A 150 -8.63 27.50 -0.27
N ILE A 151 -9.06 27.03 0.89
CA ILE A 151 -10.01 25.93 1.05
C ILE A 151 -11.22 26.48 1.76
N LYS A 152 -12.37 26.46 1.09
CA LYS A 152 -13.63 27.03 1.57
C LYS A 152 -14.79 26.08 1.33
N LYS A 153 -15.93 26.36 1.96
CA LYS A 153 -17.21 25.77 1.60
C LYS A 153 -17.99 26.75 0.71
N ASP A 154 -18.64 26.24 -0.33
CA ASP A 154 -19.61 27.05 -1.08
C ASP A 154 -20.97 27.09 -0.36
N VAL A 155 -21.95 27.77 -0.96
CA VAL A 155 -23.31 27.91 -0.40
C VAL A 155 -24.08 26.59 -0.30
N PHE A 156 -23.61 25.54 -0.98
CA PHE A 156 -24.19 24.20 -0.96
C PHE A 156 -23.43 23.25 -0.01
N GLY A 157 -22.36 23.71 0.62
CA GLY A 157 -21.51 22.89 1.48
C GLY A 157 -20.45 22.09 0.73
N ASN A 158 -20.26 22.30 -0.57
CA ASN A 158 -19.19 21.68 -1.35
C ASN A 158 -17.85 22.26 -0.96
N THR A 159 -16.79 21.44 -1.00
CA THR A 159 -15.44 21.93 -0.73
C THR A 159 -14.86 22.55 -1.99
N ILE A 160 -14.43 23.80 -1.91
CA ILE A 160 -13.74 24.52 -2.98
C ILE A 160 -12.28 24.69 -2.60
N ILE A 161 -11.39 24.24 -3.48
CA ILE A 161 -9.94 24.44 -3.37
C ILE A 161 -9.52 25.32 -4.53
N GLU A 162 -8.97 26.49 -4.24
CA GLU A 162 -8.62 27.49 -5.25
C GLU A 162 -7.22 28.04 -5.00
N ASP A 163 -6.40 28.13 -6.04
CA ASP A 163 -5.10 28.80 -5.98
C ASP A 163 -5.12 30.20 -6.62
N ASN A 164 -4.10 31.00 -6.30
CA ASN A 164 -3.97 32.35 -6.85
C ASN A 164 -3.53 32.41 -8.33
N LYS A 165 -3.39 31.25 -9.00
CA LYS A 165 -3.22 31.15 -10.46
C LYS A 165 -4.55 30.87 -11.16
N GLY A 166 -5.65 30.84 -10.41
CA GLY A 166 -6.99 30.60 -10.93
C GLY A 166 -7.31 29.12 -11.17
N ASN A 167 -6.50 28.17 -10.66
CA ASN A 167 -6.91 26.77 -10.65
C ASN A 167 -7.92 26.57 -9.52
N LYS A 168 -9.07 25.99 -9.84
CA LYS A 168 -10.15 25.72 -8.89
C LYS A 168 -10.60 24.28 -9.01
N THR A 169 -10.76 23.61 -7.88
CA THR A 169 -11.34 22.27 -7.78
C THR A 169 -12.53 22.32 -6.82
N THR A 170 -13.65 21.78 -7.26
CA THR A 170 -14.85 21.57 -6.45
C THR A 170 -14.94 20.09 -6.10
N ILE A 171 -15.24 19.80 -4.84
CA ILE A 171 -15.54 18.45 -4.34
C ILE A 171 -16.94 18.49 -3.76
N GLU A 172 -17.84 17.78 -4.44
CA GLU A 172 -19.24 17.61 -4.07
C GLU A 172 -19.45 16.19 -3.56
N GLU A 173 -20.36 16.02 -2.62
CA GLU A 173 -20.80 14.72 -2.13
C GLU A 173 -22.32 14.70 -2.19
N ASP A 174 -22.89 13.71 -2.88
CA ASP A 174 -24.33 13.59 -3.02
C ASP A 174 -24.97 12.87 -1.82
N VAL A 175 -26.29 12.73 -1.86
CA VAL A 175 -27.07 12.08 -0.78
C VAL A 175 -26.78 10.58 -0.62
N PHE A 176 -26.16 9.95 -1.62
CA PHE A 176 -25.76 8.53 -1.60
C PHE A 176 -24.30 8.36 -1.15
N GLY A 177 -23.58 9.46 -0.93
CA GLY A 177 -22.16 9.46 -0.56
C GLY A 177 -21.22 9.36 -1.78
N ASP A 178 -21.76 9.47 -3.00
CA ASP A 178 -20.94 9.53 -4.21
C ASP A 178 -20.24 10.89 -4.28
N LYS A 179 -18.96 10.88 -4.64
CA LYS A 179 -18.12 12.07 -4.70
C LYS A 179 -17.89 12.51 -6.13
N VAL A 180 -18.08 13.79 -6.38
CA VAL A 180 -17.76 14.44 -7.65
C VAL A 180 -16.63 15.42 -7.42
N ILE A 181 -15.52 15.22 -8.12
CA ILE A 181 -14.34 16.09 -8.09
C ILE A 181 -14.21 16.71 -9.48
N GLU A 182 -14.33 18.03 -9.57
CA GLU A 182 -14.30 18.74 -10.85
C GLU A 182 -13.36 19.94 -10.78
N ASP A 183 -12.46 20.06 -11.75
CA ASP A 183 -11.62 21.25 -11.91
C ASP A 183 -12.24 22.27 -12.88
N ASN A 184 -11.74 23.51 -12.83
CA ASN A 184 -12.20 24.58 -13.71
C ASN A 184 -11.71 24.47 -15.16
N LYS A 185 -11.06 23.36 -15.54
CA LYS A 185 -10.73 22.99 -16.92
C LYS A 185 -11.71 21.94 -17.47
N GLY A 186 -12.69 21.53 -16.68
CA GLY A 186 -13.71 20.55 -17.04
C GLY A 186 -13.29 19.09 -16.82
N ASN A 187 -12.15 18.85 -16.16
CA ASN A 187 -11.80 17.49 -15.74
C ASN A 187 -12.64 17.10 -14.54
N LYS A 188 -13.44 16.05 -14.69
CA LYS A 188 -14.42 15.56 -13.73
C LYS A 188 -14.13 14.11 -13.41
N THR A 189 -14.11 13.78 -12.13
CA THR A 189 -14.04 12.41 -11.61
C THR A 189 -15.20 12.18 -10.67
N LYS A 190 -15.98 11.13 -10.91
CA LYS A 190 -17.03 10.64 -10.03
C LYS A 190 -16.57 9.34 -9.41
N ILE A 191 -16.71 9.21 -8.10
CA ILE A 191 -16.37 8.00 -7.35
C ILE A 191 -17.60 7.65 -6.54
N GLY A 192 -18.10 6.44 -6.74
CA GLY A 192 -19.32 6.00 -6.11
C GLY A 192 -19.43 4.49 -6.05
N LYS A 193 -20.60 4.01 -5.66
CA LYS A 193 -20.92 2.58 -5.67
C LYS A 193 -22.18 2.30 -6.50
N ASP A 194 -22.21 1.15 -7.15
CA ASP A 194 -23.46 0.67 -7.74
C ASP A 194 -24.41 0.07 -6.69
N ILE A 195 -25.59 -0.36 -7.13
CA ILE A 195 -26.62 -1.00 -6.28
C ILE A 195 -26.16 -2.30 -5.61
N PHE A 196 -25.05 -2.89 -6.06
CA PHE A 196 -24.43 -4.08 -5.49
C PHE A 196 -23.19 -3.73 -4.65
N TYR A 197 -23.00 -2.45 -4.32
CA TYR A 197 -21.85 -1.93 -3.58
C TYR A 197 -20.50 -2.06 -4.30
N ASN A 198 -20.49 -2.33 -5.61
CA ASN A 198 -19.26 -2.34 -6.40
C ASN A 198 -18.76 -0.92 -6.63
N MET A 199 -17.45 -0.72 -6.55
CA MET A 199 -16.85 0.59 -6.77
C MET A 199 -16.93 0.98 -8.25
N ILE A 200 -17.38 2.21 -8.51
CA ILE A 200 -17.37 2.82 -9.83
C ILE A 200 -16.53 4.10 -9.76
N VAL A 201 -15.59 4.22 -10.68
CA VAL A 201 -14.81 5.44 -10.90
C VAL A 201 -15.01 5.89 -12.34
N GLU A 202 -15.62 7.05 -12.53
CA GLU A 202 -15.91 7.62 -13.84
C GLU A 202 -15.19 8.95 -14.02
N THR A 203 -14.36 9.05 -15.05
CA THR A 203 -13.73 10.27 -15.53
C THR A 203 -14.32 10.66 -16.88
N ASN A 204 -13.97 11.83 -17.43
CA ASN A 204 -14.44 12.25 -18.76
C ASN A 204 -14.19 11.23 -19.89
N ARG A 205 -13.19 10.34 -19.76
CA ARG A 205 -12.76 9.41 -20.82
C ARG A 205 -12.83 7.94 -20.43
N ARG A 206 -12.95 7.66 -19.13
CA ARG A 206 -12.74 6.34 -18.57
C ARG A 206 -13.77 6.09 -17.49
N LYS A 207 -14.55 5.02 -17.63
CA LYS A 207 -15.42 4.48 -16.61
C LYS A 207 -14.89 3.11 -16.23
N VAL A 208 -14.49 2.96 -14.98
CA VAL A 208 -14.01 1.71 -14.39
C VAL A 208 -15.03 1.24 -13.36
N LYS A 209 -15.35 -0.05 -13.41
CA LYS A 209 -16.13 -0.74 -12.40
C LYS A 209 -15.31 -1.91 -11.88
N ILE A 210 -15.13 -1.98 -10.57
CA ILE A 210 -14.45 -3.06 -9.87
C ILE A 210 -15.37 -3.54 -8.75
N GLY A 211 -15.52 -4.85 -8.63
CA GLY A 211 -16.22 -5.42 -7.49
C GLY A 211 -16.48 -6.90 -7.69
N ARG A 212 -17.52 -7.42 -7.03
CA ARG A 212 -17.88 -8.83 -7.08
C ARG A 212 -19.22 -9.06 -7.76
N ASP A 213 -19.36 -10.21 -8.39
CA ASP A 213 -20.65 -10.70 -8.87
C ASP A 213 -21.48 -11.31 -7.73
N ILE A 214 -22.68 -11.82 -8.05
CA ILE A 214 -23.59 -12.42 -7.08
C ILE A 214 -23.06 -13.71 -6.43
N PHE A 215 -22.04 -14.32 -7.01
CA PHE A 215 -21.36 -15.52 -6.48
C PHE A 215 -20.11 -15.15 -5.67
N GLY A 216 -19.80 -13.85 -5.55
CA GLY A 216 -18.63 -13.35 -4.83
C GLY A 216 -17.35 -13.36 -5.67
N TYR A 217 -17.42 -13.53 -6.99
CA TYR A 217 -16.26 -13.54 -7.87
C TYR A 217 -15.89 -12.15 -8.36
N LEU A 218 -14.59 -11.86 -8.44
CA LEU A 218 -14.10 -10.54 -8.82
C LEU A 218 -14.31 -10.28 -10.30
N GLN A 219 -14.71 -9.05 -10.61
CA GLN A 219 -14.93 -8.55 -11.96
C GLN A 219 -14.34 -7.16 -12.12
N TYR A 220 -13.72 -6.94 -13.27
CA TYR A 220 -13.24 -5.65 -13.74
C TYR A 220 -13.92 -5.33 -15.06
N GLU A 221 -14.39 -4.10 -15.20
CA GLU A 221 -14.88 -3.57 -16.47
C GLU A 221 -14.40 -2.15 -16.67
N GLU A 222 -13.85 -1.87 -17.85
CA GLU A 222 -13.46 -0.53 -18.26
C GLU A 222 -14.06 -0.17 -19.61
N ASN A 223 -14.80 0.95 -19.64
CA ASN A 223 -15.45 1.49 -20.83
C ASN A 223 -16.32 0.47 -21.60
N ASN A 224 -16.81 -0.56 -20.92
CA ASN A 224 -17.51 -1.72 -21.48
C ASN A 224 -16.71 -2.49 -22.56
N ARG A 225 -15.39 -2.30 -22.62
CA ARG A 225 -14.50 -2.94 -23.60
C ARG A 225 -13.59 -3.93 -22.92
N ARG A 226 -12.73 -3.43 -22.02
CA ARG A 226 -11.78 -4.26 -21.29
C ARG A 226 -12.52 -4.93 -20.13
N LYS A 227 -12.40 -6.24 -20.02
CA LYS A 227 -13.10 -7.04 -19.01
C LYS A 227 -12.14 -8.08 -18.46
N ALA A 228 -12.16 -8.27 -17.15
CA ALA A 228 -11.45 -9.37 -16.53
C ALA A 228 -12.29 -9.96 -15.41
N TYR A 229 -12.08 -11.24 -15.13
CA TYR A 229 -12.80 -11.98 -14.12
C TYR A 229 -11.86 -12.92 -13.40
N LEU A 230 -12.10 -13.11 -12.10
CA LEU A 230 -11.42 -14.11 -11.30
C LEU A 230 -12.46 -14.94 -10.55
N LYS A 231 -12.58 -16.20 -10.95
CA LYS A 231 -13.64 -17.14 -10.55
C LYS A 231 -13.04 -18.45 -10.04
N LYS A 232 -13.87 -19.29 -9.43
CA LYS A 232 -13.52 -20.67 -9.13
C LYS A 232 -14.21 -21.64 -10.09
N ASP A 233 -13.54 -22.76 -10.38
CA ASP A 233 -14.20 -23.92 -10.99
C ASP A 233 -14.82 -24.86 -9.93
N ILE A 234 -15.34 -26.00 -10.39
CA ILE A 234 -16.00 -27.01 -9.54
C ILE A 234 -15.05 -27.75 -8.60
N PHE A 235 -13.73 -27.59 -8.78
CA PHE A 235 -12.68 -28.20 -7.96
C PHE A 235 -11.95 -27.15 -7.10
N ASP A 236 -12.56 -25.99 -6.88
CA ASP A 236 -11.98 -24.86 -6.14
C ASP A 236 -10.69 -24.28 -6.76
N ALA A 237 -10.38 -24.61 -8.01
CA ALA A 237 -9.27 -23.98 -8.72
C ALA A 237 -9.66 -22.56 -9.15
N TRP A 238 -8.75 -21.61 -8.94
CA TRP A 238 -8.94 -20.23 -9.34
C TRP A 238 -8.59 -20.03 -10.81
N ILE A 239 -9.49 -19.37 -11.53
CA ILE A 239 -9.41 -19.11 -12.96
C ILE A 239 -9.53 -17.61 -13.18
N PHE A 240 -8.46 -17.01 -13.66
CA PHE A 240 -8.47 -15.68 -14.23
C PHE A 240 -8.78 -15.74 -15.73
N THR A 241 -9.63 -14.84 -16.21
CA THR A 241 -9.89 -14.63 -17.64
C THR A 241 -9.98 -13.16 -17.97
N ASP A 242 -9.60 -12.78 -19.19
CA ASP A 242 -9.72 -11.42 -19.70
C ASP A 242 -10.43 -11.33 -21.08
N ASP A 243 -10.60 -10.12 -21.60
CA ASP A 243 -11.21 -9.85 -22.90
C ASP A 243 -10.35 -10.24 -24.12
N ASN A 244 -9.07 -10.59 -23.91
CA ASN A 244 -8.17 -11.08 -24.97
C ASN A 244 -8.12 -12.61 -25.04
N ASN A 245 -9.08 -13.29 -24.41
CA ASN A 245 -9.17 -14.75 -24.32
C ASN A 245 -7.94 -15.38 -23.63
N ASN A 246 -7.29 -14.63 -22.72
CA ASN A 246 -6.29 -15.20 -21.84
C ASN A 246 -6.96 -15.95 -20.68
N GLU A 247 -6.34 -17.04 -20.23
CA GLU A 247 -6.85 -17.88 -19.14
C GLU A 247 -5.70 -18.41 -18.28
N ILE A 248 -5.67 -18.00 -17.01
CA ILE A 248 -4.65 -18.47 -16.05
C ILE A 248 -5.36 -19.25 -14.96
N LYS A 249 -4.95 -20.51 -14.77
CA LYS A 249 -5.57 -21.42 -13.81
C LYS A 249 -4.58 -21.87 -12.75
N TYR A 250 -4.98 -21.75 -11.48
CA TYR A 250 -4.24 -22.24 -10.33
C TYR A 250 -5.11 -23.21 -9.53
N SER A 251 -4.60 -24.40 -9.23
CA SER A 251 -5.24 -25.24 -8.21
C SER A 251 -5.23 -24.53 -6.85
N MET A 252 -6.12 -24.95 -5.94
CA MET A 252 -6.26 -24.34 -4.61
C MET A 252 -4.92 -24.24 -3.88
N GLU A 253 -4.06 -25.26 -3.97
CA GLU A 253 -2.77 -25.31 -3.29
C GLU A 253 -1.75 -24.30 -3.84
N PHE A 254 -1.81 -23.99 -5.14
CA PHE A 254 -0.99 -22.93 -5.74
C PHE A 254 -1.53 -21.56 -5.35
N TRP A 255 -2.85 -21.40 -5.42
CA TRP A 255 -3.50 -20.15 -5.07
C TRP A 255 -3.22 -19.71 -3.64
N GLU A 256 -3.24 -20.63 -2.67
CA GLU A 256 -2.90 -20.34 -1.27
C GLU A 256 -1.50 -19.72 -1.13
N ASP A 257 -0.53 -20.18 -1.92
CA ASP A 257 0.84 -19.65 -1.86
C ASP A 257 0.96 -18.30 -2.57
N ILE A 258 0.25 -18.09 -3.67
CA ILE A 258 0.16 -16.80 -4.37
C ILE A 258 -0.50 -15.76 -3.46
N GLN A 259 -1.65 -16.09 -2.85
CA GLN A 259 -2.36 -15.20 -1.94
C GLN A 259 -1.49 -14.76 -0.77
N ARG A 260 -0.60 -15.62 -0.27
CA ARG A 260 0.35 -15.24 0.79
C ARG A 260 1.33 -14.13 0.35
N ASP A 261 1.66 -14.01 -0.93
CA ASP A 261 2.50 -12.92 -1.46
C ASP A 261 1.73 -11.59 -1.56
N PHE A 262 0.41 -11.66 -1.66
CA PHE A 262 -0.48 -10.52 -1.75
C PHE A 262 -1.29 -10.32 -0.48
N ARG A 263 -0.80 -10.76 0.69
CA ARG A 263 -1.49 -10.52 1.96
C ARG A 263 -2.86 -11.17 2.16
N GLY A 264 -3.28 -12.05 1.24
CA GLY A 264 -4.68 -12.47 1.14
C GLY A 264 -5.60 -11.41 0.53
N ASP A 265 -5.05 -10.34 -0.04
CA ASP A 265 -5.77 -9.36 -0.84
C ASP A 265 -6.02 -9.95 -2.24
N GLU A 266 -7.22 -10.51 -2.39
CA GLU A 266 -7.69 -11.08 -3.66
C GLU A 266 -7.79 -10.00 -4.75
N GLU A 267 -8.08 -8.74 -4.42
CA GLU A 267 -8.15 -7.65 -5.41
C GLU A 267 -6.75 -7.30 -5.93
N GLU A 268 -5.75 -7.21 -5.04
CA GLU A 268 -4.35 -6.97 -5.43
C GLU A 268 -3.81 -8.13 -6.29
N THR A 269 -4.12 -9.37 -5.91
CA THR A 269 -3.77 -10.55 -6.71
C THR A 269 -4.45 -10.52 -8.08
N PHE A 270 -5.71 -10.11 -8.14
CA PHE A 270 -6.46 -10.00 -9.38
C PHE A 270 -5.86 -8.93 -10.31
N PHE A 271 -5.46 -7.77 -9.79
CA PHE A 271 -4.75 -6.75 -10.58
C PHE A 271 -3.39 -7.23 -11.06
N TRP A 272 -2.65 -7.99 -10.24
CA TRP A 272 -1.41 -8.61 -10.66
C TRP A 272 -1.61 -9.57 -11.85
N LEU A 273 -2.66 -10.39 -11.84
CA LEU A 273 -2.99 -11.25 -13.00
C LEU A 273 -3.35 -10.43 -14.24
N MET A 274 -4.10 -9.33 -14.07
CA MET A 274 -4.41 -8.42 -15.17
C MET A 274 -3.17 -7.79 -15.79
N ASP A 275 -2.16 -7.46 -14.97
CA ASP A 275 -0.89 -6.91 -15.42
C ASP A 275 0.00 -7.99 -16.04
N MET A 276 0.00 -9.20 -15.50
CA MET A 276 0.73 -10.35 -16.05
C MET A 276 0.23 -10.71 -17.45
N CYS A 277 -1.09 -10.67 -17.67
CA CYS A 277 -1.70 -10.93 -18.98
C CYS A 277 -1.69 -9.71 -19.91
N HIS A 278 -1.17 -8.55 -19.45
CA HIS A 278 -1.20 -7.33 -20.24
C HIS A 278 -0.39 -7.49 -21.54
N GLY A 279 -1.08 -7.38 -22.68
CA GLY A 279 -0.47 -7.50 -24.00
C GLY A 279 -0.39 -8.93 -24.54
N LEU A 280 -0.86 -9.93 -23.79
CA LEU A 280 -1.05 -11.30 -24.29
C LEU A 280 -2.40 -11.44 -25.00
N THR A 281 -2.49 -12.40 -25.92
CA THR A 281 -3.73 -12.75 -26.62
C THR A 281 -3.79 -14.26 -26.80
N ASP A 282 -4.96 -14.85 -26.55
CA ASP A 282 -5.20 -16.29 -26.60
C ASP A 282 -4.19 -17.11 -25.79
N TYR A 283 -3.64 -16.57 -24.68
CA TYR A 283 -2.66 -17.28 -23.85
C TYR A 283 -3.35 -18.07 -22.73
N LYS A 284 -3.03 -19.36 -22.58
CA LYS A 284 -3.61 -20.19 -21.53
C LYS A 284 -2.56 -20.98 -20.79
N GLU A 285 -2.60 -20.95 -19.46
CA GLU A 285 -1.73 -21.78 -18.61
C GLU A 285 -2.46 -22.34 -17.38
N GLU A 286 -1.98 -23.47 -16.89
CA GLU A 286 -2.50 -24.18 -15.72
C GLU A 286 -1.35 -24.63 -14.82
N TYR A 287 -1.46 -24.31 -13.52
CA TYR A 287 -0.64 -24.86 -12.45
C TYR A 287 -1.51 -25.72 -11.55
N LYS A 288 -1.12 -26.97 -11.34
CA LYS A 288 -1.88 -27.91 -10.50
C LYS A 288 -1.02 -28.85 -9.71
N VAL A 289 -1.60 -29.36 -8.64
CA VAL A 289 -1.08 -30.51 -7.89
C VAL A 289 -1.88 -31.72 -8.33
N ASP A 290 -1.19 -32.78 -8.79
CA ASP A 290 -1.87 -34.02 -9.15
C ASP A 290 -2.21 -34.89 -7.93
N ILE A 291 -2.89 -36.02 -8.17
CA ILE A 291 -3.33 -36.95 -7.12
C ILE A 291 -2.17 -37.58 -6.32
N PHE A 292 -0.94 -37.51 -6.83
CA PHE A 292 0.27 -38.02 -6.17
C PHE A 292 1.03 -36.90 -5.45
N GLY A 293 0.51 -35.67 -5.48
CA GLY A 293 1.16 -34.50 -4.91
C GLY A 293 2.26 -33.92 -5.80
N HIS A 294 2.37 -34.34 -7.06
CA HIS A 294 3.35 -33.78 -7.99
C HIS A 294 2.85 -32.44 -8.53
N LEU A 295 3.76 -31.48 -8.63
CA LEU A 295 3.45 -30.17 -9.18
C LEU A 295 3.56 -30.25 -10.70
N GLN A 296 2.57 -29.69 -11.39
CA GLN A 296 2.50 -29.72 -12.85
C GLN A 296 2.19 -28.33 -13.38
N PHE A 297 2.83 -28.01 -14.50
CA PHE A 297 2.56 -26.84 -15.31
C PHE A 297 2.28 -27.26 -16.75
N SER A 298 1.32 -26.60 -17.38
CA SER A 298 1.12 -26.71 -18.82
C SER A 298 0.52 -25.45 -19.39
N ASN A 299 0.86 -25.13 -20.64
CA ASN A 299 0.21 -24.06 -21.39
C ASN A 299 -0.26 -24.51 -22.78
N ASN A 300 -0.99 -23.62 -23.46
CA ASN A 300 -1.49 -23.87 -24.81
C ASN A 300 -0.45 -23.74 -25.94
N LYS A 301 0.82 -23.51 -25.60
CA LYS A 301 1.97 -23.60 -26.53
C LYS A 301 2.65 -24.96 -26.49
N ASN A 302 2.04 -25.94 -25.80
CA ASN A 302 2.59 -27.28 -25.54
C ASN A 302 3.84 -27.30 -24.65
N GLU A 303 4.11 -26.22 -23.92
CA GLU A 303 5.17 -26.20 -22.91
C GLU A 303 4.61 -26.83 -21.63
N ARG A 304 5.37 -27.76 -21.04
CA ARG A 304 4.99 -28.44 -19.79
C ARG A 304 6.20 -28.60 -18.89
N ALA A 305 5.95 -28.54 -17.58
CA ALA A 305 6.95 -28.86 -16.57
C ALA A 305 6.32 -29.66 -15.42
N SER A 306 7.15 -30.40 -14.70
CA SER A 306 6.75 -31.11 -13.50
C SER A 306 7.82 -31.05 -12.43
N LEU A 307 7.39 -31.11 -11.17
CA LEU A 307 8.26 -31.28 -10.02
C LEU A 307 7.71 -32.39 -9.13
N SER A 308 8.51 -33.42 -8.92
CA SER A 308 8.14 -34.62 -8.15
C SER A 308 9.29 -35.11 -7.27
N LYS A 309 9.02 -36.06 -6.38
CA LYS A 309 10.06 -36.78 -5.64
C LYS A 309 10.37 -38.09 -6.32
N ASN A 310 11.66 -38.39 -6.49
CA ASN A 310 12.09 -39.70 -6.96
C ASN A 310 12.16 -40.72 -5.81
N ILE A 311 12.55 -41.96 -6.13
CA ILE A 311 12.70 -43.07 -5.18
C ILE A 311 13.79 -42.87 -4.12
N PHE A 312 14.63 -41.85 -4.26
CA PHE A 312 15.70 -41.50 -3.33
C PHE A 312 15.37 -40.25 -2.51
N ASP A 313 14.10 -39.84 -2.49
CA ASP A 313 13.60 -38.61 -1.84
C ASP A 313 14.23 -37.31 -2.39
N GLU A 314 14.78 -37.34 -3.61
CA GLU A 314 15.30 -36.15 -4.29
C GLU A 314 14.19 -35.47 -5.09
N MET A 315 14.22 -34.14 -5.11
CA MET A 315 13.27 -33.35 -5.88
C MET A 315 13.74 -33.27 -7.34
N VAL A 316 12.89 -33.68 -8.27
CA VAL A 316 13.19 -33.78 -9.70
C VAL A 316 12.29 -32.84 -10.47
N TYR A 317 12.90 -31.84 -11.11
CA TYR A 317 12.26 -30.97 -12.09
C TYR A 317 12.52 -31.49 -13.50
N GLU A 318 11.48 -31.56 -14.33
CA GLU A 318 11.55 -31.95 -15.74
C GLU A 318 10.64 -31.06 -16.59
N ASP A 319 11.07 -30.70 -17.81
CA ASP A 319 10.26 -29.91 -18.74
C ASP A 319 10.34 -30.39 -20.20
N THR A 320 9.48 -29.82 -21.05
CA THR A 320 9.39 -30.13 -22.49
C THR A 320 10.55 -29.62 -23.33
N LYS A 321 11.41 -28.72 -22.80
CA LYS A 321 12.66 -28.30 -23.46
C LYS A 321 13.80 -29.29 -23.21
N GLY A 322 13.58 -30.29 -22.36
CA GLY A 322 14.56 -31.32 -22.01
C GLY A 322 15.41 -30.95 -20.80
N SER A 323 15.08 -29.88 -20.08
CA SER A 323 15.76 -29.54 -18.82
C SER A 323 15.37 -30.57 -17.77
N LYS A 324 16.38 -31.14 -17.10
CA LYS A 324 16.19 -32.06 -15.99
C LYS A 324 17.14 -31.72 -14.85
N MET A 325 16.57 -31.34 -13.70
CA MET A 325 17.33 -30.96 -12.52
C MET A 325 16.96 -31.87 -11.36
N ILE A 326 17.98 -32.40 -10.68
CA ILE A 326 17.82 -33.26 -9.51
C ILE A 326 18.43 -32.54 -8.32
N TYR A 327 17.62 -32.31 -7.29
CA TYR A 327 18.00 -31.59 -6.09
C TYR A 327 17.98 -32.54 -4.89
N PRO A 328 19.15 -32.82 -4.30
CA PRO A 328 19.24 -33.57 -3.05
C PRO A 328 18.45 -32.89 -1.92
N GLN A 329 17.85 -33.68 -1.03
CA GLN A 329 16.96 -33.20 0.03
C GLN A 329 17.58 -32.12 0.92
N ASN A 330 18.88 -32.22 1.22
CA ASN A 330 19.60 -31.24 2.02
C ASN A 330 19.71 -29.86 1.34
N PHE A 331 19.81 -29.83 0.01
CA PHE A 331 19.84 -28.62 -0.78
C PHE A 331 18.43 -28.05 -0.94
N TRP A 332 17.44 -28.91 -1.22
CA TRP A 332 16.04 -28.49 -1.32
C TRP A 332 15.53 -27.83 -0.04
N ASN A 333 15.84 -28.42 1.12
CA ASN A 333 15.47 -27.85 2.42
C ASN A 333 16.05 -26.45 2.66
N LYS A 334 17.21 -26.12 2.08
CA LYS A 334 17.78 -24.77 2.16
C LYS A 334 16.98 -23.79 1.32
N MET A 335 16.58 -24.18 0.10
CA MET A 335 15.74 -23.35 -0.77
C MET A 335 14.36 -23.10 -0.14
N ARG A 336 13.76 -24.14 0.46
CA ARG A 336 12.45 -24.06 1.13
C ARG A 336 12.45 -23.23 2.43
N LYS A 337 13.62 -22.80 2.93
CA LYS A 337 13.69 -21.99 4.16
C LYS A 337 12.98 -20.63 4.02
N HIS A 338 12.91 -20.12 2.81
CA HIS A 338 12.35 -18.81 2.49
C HIS A 338 11.25 -18.85 1.43
N SER A 339 10.83 -20.04 1.01
CA SER A 339 9.87 -20.22 -0.09
C SER A 339 9.14 -21.57 0.03
N SER A 340 8.02 -21.72 -0.68
CA SER A 340 7.30 -23.00 -0.74
C SER A 340 7.75 -23.82 -1.95
N ASP A 341 7.44 -25.12 -1.96
CA ASP A 341 7.76 -25.98 -3.10
C ASP A 341 7.08 -25.48 -4.39
N LYS A 342 5.87 -24.89 -4.29
CA LYS A 342 5.12 -24.29 -5.42
C LYS A 342 5.81 -23.07 -5.99
N LYS A 343 6.28 -22.18 -5.12
CA LYS A 343 7.02 -20.98 -5.54
C LYS A 343 8.35 -21.33 -6.17
N ILE A 344 9.11 -22.25 -5.55
CA ILE A 344 10.35 -22.75 -6.15
C ILE A 344 10.05 -23.35 -7.53
N PHE A 345 8.97 -24.12 -7.68
CA PHE A 345 8.58 -24.66 -8.97
C PHE A 345 8.24 -23.59 -10.02
N MET A 346 7.50 -22.55 -9.66
CA MET A 346 7.24 -21.39 -10.53
C MET A 346 8.55 -20.69 -10.93
N ASP A 347 9.48 -20.49 -10.00
CA ASP A 347 10.79 -19.90 -10.29
C ASP A 347 11.61 -20.76 -11.26
N LEU A 348 11.56 -22.10 -11.11
CA LEU A 348 12.21 -23.04 -12.02
C LEU A 348 11.61 -22.97 -13.43
N ILE A 349 10.29 -22.87 -13.55
CA ILE A 349 9.61 -22.69 -14.84
C ILE A 349 10.07 -21.40 -15.52
N GLN A 350 10.03 -20.28 -14.81
CA GLN A 350 10.47 -18.99 -15.35
C GLN A 350 11.91 -19.04 -15.85
N ARG A 351 12.78 -19.72 -15.08
CA ARG A 351 14.21 -19.82 -15.38
C ARG A 351 14.57 -20.81 -16.50
N TYR A 352 13.86 -21.93 -16.60
CA TYR A 352 14.28 -23.02 -17.50
C TYR A 352 13.33 -23.26 -18.66
N LEU A 353 12.03 -23.01 -18.49
CA LEU A 353 11.04 -23.23 -19.53
C LEU A 353 10.77 -21.98 -20.37
N PHE A 354 10.84 -20.78 -19.80
CA PHE A 354 10.55 -19.53 -20.53
C PHE A 354 11.78 -18.74 -20.99
N GLU A 355 12.98 -19.04 -20.49
CA GLU A 355 14.27 -18.65 -21.11
C GLU A 355 14.53 -19.48 -22.39
#